data_AF-U2NTY0-F1
#
_entry.id   AF-U2NTY0-F1
#
_cell.length_a   1.000
_cell.length_b   1.000
_cell.length_c   1.000
_cell.angle_alpha   90.00
_cell.angle_beta   90.00
_cell.angle_gamma   90.00
#
_symmetry.space_group_name_H-M   'P 1'
#
loop_
_entity.id
_entity.type
_entity.pdbx_description
1 polymer ?
#
loop_
_entity_poly.entity_id
_entity_poly.type
_entity_poly.pdbx_seq_one_letter_code
_entity_poly.pdbx_strand_id
1 'polypeptide(L)'
;RVDSRRLQRKAQAQHVTMNAVLLSAYALALCALTGEHQLVIPYQVDLRLHGPVVATNVVQVANLTGEMLIPLTVQDGEQLADVVSRTQTTISHLREELAYLPPLVQLSRMSRALPPELVRRLAGKHRARAAISFANFGHIDHTRLNFGSLAVTQIYFAGAYRTMPHFQMTVSVYHDAWTLAFRMLGSEPDYQLGIKILKNVVAQLTQWSREA
;
A
#
# COMPACT_ATOMS: atom_id res chain seq x y z
N ARG A 1 4.59 -9.15 12.95
CA ARG A 1 4.26 -7.89 13.65
C ARG A 1 5.53 -7.10 13.80
N VAL A 2 5.47 -5.77 13.70
CA VAL A 2 6.64 -4.89 13.87
C VAL A 2 6.26 -3.74 14.81
N ASP A 3 7.18 -3.33 15.68
CA ASP A 3 7.02 -2.14 16.51
C ASP A 3 7.08 -0.88 15.62
N SER A 4 5.98 -0.16 15.59
CA SER A 4 5.78 1.01 14.73
C SER A 4 6.46 2.28 15.24
N ARG A 5 6.71 2.43 16.55
CA ARG A 5 7.22 3.69 17.11
C ARG A 5 8.65 3.97 16.65
N ARG A 6 9.51 2.95 16.69
CA ARG A 6 10.90 3.08 16.24
C ARG A 6 10.96 3.40 14.75
N LEU A 7 10.17 2.67 13.96
CA LEU A 7 10.06 2.89 12.53
C LEU A 7 9.59 4.30 12.19
N GLN A 8 8.56 4.81 12.88
CA GLN A 8 8.05 6.18 12.69
C GLN A 8 9.11 7.24 13.01
N ARG A 9 9.81 7.10 14.14
CA ARG A 9 10.88 8.03 14.51
C ARG A 9 12.01 8.04 13.49
N LYS A 10 12.44 6.87 13.02
CA LYS A 10 13.50 6.77 12.02
C LYS A 10 13.07 7.36 10.67
N ALA A 11 11.85 7.07 10.23
CA ALA A 11 11.30 7.64 9.01
C ALA A 11 11.23 9.17 9.08
N GLN A 12 10.80 9.72 10.23
CA GLN A 12 10.79 11.16 10.47
C GLN A 12 12.21 11.76 10.43
N ALA A 13 13.19 11.12 11.07
CA ALA A 13 14.59 11.56 11.07
C ALA A 13 15.22 11.54 9.66
N GLN A 14 14.80 10.61 8.81
CA GLN A 14 15.25 10.50 7.42
C GLN A 14 14.37 11.28 6.43
N HIS A 15 13.37 12.04 6.91
CA HIS A 15 12.43 12.80 6.07
C HIS A 15 11.67 11.95 5.02
N VAL A 16 11.36 10.70 5.37
CA VAL A 16 10.63 9.76 4.51
C VAL A 16 9.31 9.35 5.14
N THR A 17 8.34 8.96 4.31
CA THR A 17 7.04 8.48 4.78
C THR A 17 7.09 6.99 5.11
N MET A 18 6.24 6.53 6.04
CA MET A 18 6.11 5.10 6.33
C MET A 18 5.69 4.27 5.12
N ASN A 19 4.95 4.88 4.18
CA ASN A 19 4.55 4.22 2.95
C ASN A 19 5.73 3.98 2.02
N ALA A 20 6.67 4.93 1.91
CA ALA A 20 7.93 4.70 1.20
C ALA A 20 8.68 3.53 1.84
N VAL A 21 8.84 3.54 3.16
CA VAL A 21 9.51 2.44 3.91
C VAL A 21 8.87 1.08 3.64
N LEU A 22 7.55 0.98 3.71
CA LEU A 22 6.80 -0.25 3.47
C LEU A 22 6.92 -0.75 2.02
N LEU A 23 6.77 0.16 1.05
CA LEU A 23 6.87 -0.19 -0.37
C LEU A 23 8.27 -0.66 -0.74
N SER A 24 9.31 0.00 -0.23
CA SER A 24 10.71 -0.40 -0.46
C SER A 24 11.03 -1.75 0.15
N ALA A 25 10.60 -2.00 1.39
CA ALA A 25 10.79 -3.30 2.03
C ALA A 25 10.04 -4.41 1.29
N TYR A 26 8.86 -4.09 0.75
CA TYR A 26 8.09 -5.01 -0.08
C TYR A 26 8.75 -5.29 -1.43
N ALA A 27 9.27 -4.27 -2.09
CA ALA A 27 10.01 -4.39 -3.34
C ALA A 27 11.26 -5.27 -3.19
N LEU A 28 12.05 -5.06 -2.13
CA LEU A 28 13.21 -5.90 -1.80
C LEU A 28 12.79 -7.36 -1.55
N ALA A 29 11.72 -7.58 -0.79
CA ALA A 29 11.23 -8.92 -0.51
C ALA A 29 10.75 -9.66 -1.77
N LEU A 30 10.09 -8.95 -2.70
CA LEU A 30 9.68 -9.50 -3.99
C LEU A 30 10.90 -9.81 -4.86
N CYS A 31 11.80 -8.85 -5.06
CA CYS A 31 13.02 -9.02 -5.85
C CYS A 31 13.84 -10.23 -5.37
N ALA A 32 14.03 -10.38 -4.05
CA ALA A 32 14.76 -11.52 -3.48
C ALA A 32 14.10 -12.88 -3.70
N LEU A 33 12.79 -12.92 -3.99
CA LEU A 33 12.03 -14.16 -4.17
C LEU A 33 11.71 -14.47 -5.62
N THR A 34 11.57 -13.46 -6.47
CA THR A 34 11.19 -13.60 -7.88
C THR A 34 12.33 -13.31 -8.85
N GLY A 35 13.39 -12.62 -8.40
CA GLY A 35 14.45 -12.10 -9.28
C GLY A 35 14.01 -10.89 -10.11
N GLU A 36 12.83 -10.33 -9.85
CA GLU A 36 12.33 -9.18 -10.60
C GLU A 36 12.85 -7.87 -10.00
N HIS A 37 13.74 -7.21 -10.74
CA HIS A 37 14.39 -5.97 -10.33
C HIS A 37 13.59 -4.72 -10.66
N GLN A 38 12.64 -4.80 -11.59
CA GLN A 38 11.79 -3.69 -12.00
C GLN A 38 10.34 -4.01 -11.66
N LEU A 39 9.80 -3.28 -10.70
CA LEU A 39 8.46 -3.49 -10.16
C LEU A 39 7.64 -2.23 -10.37
N VAL A 40 6.35 -2.41 -10.66
CA VAL A 40 5.37 -1.34 -10.59
C VAL A 40 4.29 -1.74 -9.59
N ILE A 41 4.24 -1.05 -8.46
CA ILE A 41 3.31 -1.35 -7.38
C ILE A 41 2.24 -0.24 -7.33
N PRO A 42 0.95 -0.56 -7.54
CA PRO A 42 -0.12 0.39 -7.31
C PRO A 42 -0.18 0.83 -5.84
N TYR A 43 -0.29 2.13 -5.66
CA TYR A 43 -0.34 2.82 -4.38
C TYR A 43 -1.63 3.62 -4.26
N GLN A 44 -2.36 3.39 -3.17
CA GLN A 44 -3.66 4.04 -2.92
C GLN A 44 -3.47 5.44 -2.35
N VAL A 45 -4.23 6.40 -2.89
CA VAL A 45 -4.27 7.79 -2.43
C VAL A 45 -5.64 8.08 -1.83
N ASP A 46 -5.68 8.59 -0.60
CA ASP A 46 -6.93 9.05 0.02
C ASP A 46 -7.35 10.39 -0.59
N LEU A 47 -8.41 10.38 -1.40
CA LEU A 47 -8.92 11.57 -2.07
C LEU A 47 -9.70 12.49 -1.12
N ARG A 48 -10.05 12.03 0.09
CA ARG A 48 -10.74 12.86 1.10
C ARG A 48 -9.88 14.03 1.57
N LEU A 49 -8.56 13.89 1.47
CA LEU A 49 -7.60 14.94 1.80
C LEU A 49 -7.56 16.07 0.75
N HIS A 50 -8.39 15.98 -0.30
CA HIS A 50 -8.43 16.92 -1.41
C HIS A 50 -9.87 17.41 -1.67
N GLY A 51 -10.05 18.71 -1.88
CA GLY A 51 -11.32 19.32 -2.28
C GLY A 51 -12.27 19.72 -1.14
N PRO A 52 -13.55 20.07 -1.44
CA PRO A 52 -14.52 20.57 -0.45
C PRO A 52 -15.01 19.51 0.55
N VAL A 53 -14.49 18.28 0.41
CA VAL A 53 -14.82 17.10 1.22
C VAL A 53 -14.05 17.09 2.56
N VAL A 54 -13.11 18.03 2.75
CA VAL A 54 -12.48 18.34 4.06
C VAL A 54 -13.50 19.02 5.01
N ALA A 55 -14.78 18.68 4.92
CA ALA A 55 -15.79 19.09 5.88
C ALA A 55 -15.59 18.26 7.15
N THR A 56 -15.15 18.91 8.21
CA THR A 56 -14.97 18.30 9.54
C THR A 56 -16.33 17.84 10.09
N ASN A 57 -16.33 16.68 10.75
CA ASN A 57 -17.45 16.11 11.55
C ASN A 57 -18.63 15.44 10.81
N VAL A 58 -18.53 15.10 9.53
CA VAL A 58 -19.54 14.25 8.85
C VAL A 58 -18.94 12.89 8.51
N VAL A 59 -19.60 11.81 8.95
CA VAL A 59 -19.24 10.46 8.51
C VAL A 59 -19.62 10.30 7.05
N GLN A 60 -18.63 10.03 6.20
CA GLN A 60 -18.85 9.79 4.78
C GLN A 60 -18.43 8.36 4.42
N VAL A 61 -19.37 7.58 3.90
CA VAL A 61 -19.13 6.23 3.42
C VAL A 61 -19.15 6.24 1.90
N ALA A 62 -17.98 6.39 1.30
CA ALA A 62 -17.78 6.34 -0.14
C ALA A 62 -16.38 5.84 -0.48
N ASN A 63 -16.20 5.26 -1.67
CA ASN A 63 -14.86 4.93 -2.18
C ASN A 63 -14.19 6.19 -2.76
N LEU A 64 -13.53 6.95 -1.90
CA LEU A 64 -12.74 8.13 -2.26
C LEU A 64 -11.25 7.78 -2.29
N THR A 65 -10.89 6.85 -3.16
CA THR A 65 -9.53 6.32 -3.30
C THR A 65 -9.05 6.50 -4.74
N GLY A 66 -7.94 7.21 -4.90
CA GLY A 66 -7.17 7.28 -6.15
C GLY A 66 -6.06 6.25 -6.15
N GLU A 67 -5.37 6.12 -7.28
CA GLU A 67 -4.26 5.18 -7.44
C GLU A 67 -3.12 5.86 -8.19
N MET A 68 -1.89 5.70 -7.69
CA MET A 68 -0.65 6.01 -8.42
C MET A 68 0.11 4.72 -8.66
N LEU A 69 0.70 4.56 -9.83
CA LEU A 69 1.60 3.46 -10.13
C LEU A 69 3.01 3.86 -9.70
N ILE A 70 3.60 3.15 -8.72
CA ILE A 70 4.92 3.48 -8.21
C ILE A 70 5.96 2.59 -8.90
N PRO A 71 6.76 3.10 -9.84
CA PRO A 71 7.89 2.38 -10.40
C PRO A 71 9.00 2.26 -9.36
N LEU A 72 9.52 1.06 -9.20
CA LEU A 72 10.54 0.69 -8.22
C LEU A 72 11.59 -0.14 -8.94
N THR A 73 12.84 0.26 -8.81
CA THR A 73 14.00 -0.54 -9.24
C THR A 73 14.72 -1.01 -7.99
N VAL A 74 15.14 -2.27 -7.95
CA VAL A 74 15.93 -2.85 -6.86
C VAL A 74 17.19 -3.49 -7.43
N GLN A 75 18.34 -3.17 -6.87
CA GLN A 75 19.63 -3.77 -7.26
C GLN A 75 20.00 -4.93 -6.33
N ASP A 76 20.87 -5.83 -6.81
CA ASP A 76 21.39 -6.92 -5.99
C ASP A 76 22.19 -6.37 -4.80
N GLY A 77 21.84 -6.86 -3.61
CA GLY A 77 22.49 -6.44 -2.36
C GLY A 77 22.18 -5.00 -1.91
N GLU A 78 21.22 -4.33 -2.55
CA GLU A 78 20.84 -2.96 -2.21
C GLU A 78 20.26 -2.88 -0.79
N GLN A 79 20.66 -1.85 -0.03
CA GLN A 79 20.16 -1.65 1.33
C GLN A 79 18.78 -1.01 1.32
N LEU A 80 17.97 -1.29 2.35
CA LEU A 80 16.63 -0.72 2.45
C LEU A 80 16.65 0.82 2.43
N ALA A 81 17.62 1.46 3.09
CA ALA A 81 17.72 2.92 3.15
C ALA A 81 17.80 3.57 1.76
N ASP A 82 18.57 2.98 0.84
CA ASP A 82 18.76 3.51 -0.52
C ASP A 82 17.47 3.40 -1.34
N VAL A 83 16.82 2.23 -1.26
CA VAL A 83 15.52 1.99 -1.91
C VAL A 83 14.47 2.94 -1.35
N VAL A 84 14.46 3.19 -0.04
CA VAL A 84 13.52 4.10 0.64
C VAL A 84 13.69 5.53 0.18
N SER A 85 14.91 6.04 0.12
CA SER A 85 15.20 7.39 -0.36
C SER A 85 14.69 7.59 -1.80
N ARG A 86 15.02 6.65 -2.69
CA ARG A 86 14.56 6.69 -4.09
C ARG A 86 13.03 6.57 -4.19
N THR A 87 12.43 5.67 -3.42
CA THR A 87 10.97 5.48 -3.40
C THR A 87 10.25 6.73 -2.91
N GLN A 88 10.78 7.39 -1.88
CA GLN A 88 10.22 8.64 -1.38
C GLN A 88 10.26 9.73 -2.45
N THR A 89 11.39 9.89 -3.15
CA THR A 89 11.50 10.83 -4.28
C THR A 89 10.47 10.53 -5.36
N THR A 90 10.32 9.27 -5.77
CA THR A 90 9.31 8.86 -6.76
C THR A 90 7.89 9.19 -6.29
N ILE A 91 7.55 8.88 -5.04
CA ILE A 91 6.22 9.18 -4.49
C ILE A 91 5.98 10.69 -4.45
N SER A 92 6.95 11.49 -4.00
CA SER A 92 6.83 12.94 -3.95
C SER A 92 6.58 13.52 -5.35
N HIS A 93 7.38 13.13 -6.33
CA HIS A 93 7.22 13.55 -7.73
C HIS A 93 5.84 13.21 -8.29
N LEU A 94 5.38 11.97 -8.13
CA LEU A 94 4.06 11.55 -8.61
C LEU A 94 2.90 12.28 -7.92
N ARG A 95 3.08 12.69 -6.65
CA ARG A 95 2.09 13.51 -5.93
C ARG A 95 2.09 14.94 -6.43
N GLU A 96 3.26 15.53 -6.70
CA GLU A 96 3.40 16.87 -7.28
C GLU A 96 2.74 16.94 -8.67
N GLU A 97 2.92 15.91 -9.49
CA GLU A 97 2.26 15.79 -10.80
C GLU A 97 0.77 15.40 -10.71
N LEU A 98 0.25 15.17 -9.51
CA LEU A 98 -1.13 14.71 -9.27
C LEU A 98 -1.46 13.45 -10.08
N ALA A 99 -0.52 12.50 -10.21
CA ALA A 99 -0.61 11.34 -11.09
C ALA A 99 -1.82 10.42 -10.83
N TYR A 100 -2.50 10.57 -9.68
CA TYR A 100 -3.74 9.88 -9.32
C TYR A 100 -5.02 10.49 -9.89
N LEU A 101 -4.98 11.71 -10.44
CA LEU A 101 -6.15 12.40 -11.00
C LEU A 101 -6.42 12.13 -12.49
N PRO A 102 -5.41 12.00 -13.39
CA PRO A 102 -5.67 11.82 -14.82
C PRO A 102 -6.65 10.68 -15.16
N PRO A 103 -6.58 9.48 -14.53
CA PRO A 103 -7.55 8.43 -14.80
C PRO A 103 -8.99 8.84 -14.47
N LEU A 104 -9.19 9.61 -13.38
CA LEU A 104 -10.51 10.10 -12.97
C LEU A 104 -11.03 11.17 -13.94
N VAL A 105 -10.16 12.08 -14.38
CA VAL A 105 -10.50 13.12 -15.36
C VAL A 105 -10.89 12.48 -16.70
N GLN A 106 -10.12 11.49 -17.16
CA GLN A 106 -10.42 10.75 -18.39
C GLN A 106 -11.77 10.05 -18.30
N LEU A 107 -12.03 9.33 -17.20
CA LEU A 107 -13.33 8.68 -16.96
C LEU A 107 -14.49 9.68 -16.94
N SER A 108 -14.32 10.84 -16.29
CA SER A 108 -15.35 11.88 -16.24
C SER A 108 -15.61 12.50 -17.62
N ARG A 109 -14.59 12.68 -18.46
CA ARG A 109 -14.76 13.17 -19.83
C ARG A 109 -15.51 12.14 -20.68
N MET A 110 -15.10 10.87 -20.59
CA MET A 110 -15.75 9.77 -21.31
C MET A 110 -17.21 9.62 -20.89
N SER A 111 -17.53 9.72 -19.59
CA SER A 111 -18.90 9.56 -19.10
C SER A 111 -19.85 10.68 -19.53
N ARG A 112 -19.33 11.84 -19.92
CA ARG A 112 -20.12 12.94 -20.49
C ARG A 112 -20.37 12.77 -21.99
N ALA A 113 -19.47 12.09 -22.69
CA ALA A 113 -19.49 11.97 -24.14
C ALA A 113 -20.05 10.64 -24.66
N LEU A 114 -20.02 9.57 -23.84
CA LEU A 114 -20.24 8.19 -24.30
C LEU A 114 -21.28 7.47 -23.42
N PRO A 115 -22.07 6.54 -23.99
CA PRO A 115 -22.96 5.69 -23.21
C PRO A 115 -22.20 4.84 -22.16
N PRO A 116 -22.82 4.53 -21.01
CA PRO A 116 -22.16 3.82 -19.91
C PRO A 116 -21.50 2.48 -20.30
N GLU A 117 -22.12 1.71 -21.20
CA GLU A 117 -21.57 0.42 -21.67
C GLU A 117 -20.24 0.59 -22.39
N LEU A 118 -20.14 1.64 -23.22
CA LEU A 118 -18.94 1.94 -23.98
C LEU A 118 -17.85 2.51 -23.07
N VAL A 119 -18.22 3.34 -22.09
CA VAL A 119 -17.30 3.79 -21.03
C VAL A 119 -16.72 2.59 -20.26
N ARG A 120 -17.56 1.65 -19.82
CA ARG A 120 -17.13 0.44 -19.11
C ARG A 120 -16.18 -0.41 -19.95
N ARG A 121 -16.51 -0.61 -21.23
CA ARG A 121 -15.68 -1.38 -22.17
C ARG A 121 -14.30 -0.74 -22.36
N LEU A 122 -14.25 0.58 -22.55
CA LEU A 122 -13.00 1.32 -22.74
C LEU A 122 -12.17 1.38 -21.45
N ALA A 123 -12.81 1.67 -20.31
CA ALA A 123 -12.14 1.71 -19.01
C ALA A 123 -11.57 0.33 -18.62
N GLY A 124 -12.30 -0.76 -18.93
CA GLY A 124 -11.86 -2.12 -18.65
C GLY A 124 -10.63 -2.57 -19.46
N LYS A 125 -10.50 -2.11 -20.71
CA LYS A 125 -9.33 -2.43 -21.55
C LYS A 125 -8.02 -1.82 -21.04
N HIS A 126 -8.08 -0.71 -20.31
CA HIS A 126 -6.90 0.03 -19.83
C HIS A 126 -6.49 -0.34 -18.41
N ARG A 127 -7.29 -1.15 -17.69
CA ARG A 127 -6.96 -1.65 -16.35
C ARG A 127 -6.40 -3.08 -16.45
N ALA A 128 -5.13 -3.21 -16.83
CA ALA A 128 -4.40 -4.42 -16.49
C ALA A 128 -4.41 -4.57 -14.97
N ARG A 129 -4.98 -5.67 -14.46
CA ARG A 129 -4.99 -5.94 -13.02
C ARG A 129 -3.54 -6.17 -12.60
N ALA A 130 -2.99 -5.28 -11.79
CA ALA A 130 -1.61 -5.42 -11.34
C ALA A 130 -1.43 -6.78 -10.64
N ALA A 131 -0.41 -7.52 -11.06
CA ALA A 131 -0.07 -8.81 -10.46
C ALA A 131 0.26 -8.65 -8.97
N ILE A 132 0.91 -7.55 -8.61
CA ILE A 132 1.21 -7.19 -7.22
C ILE A 132 0.53 -5.88 -6.85
N SER A 133 0.11 -5.74 -5.59
CA SER A 133 -0.50 -4.50 -5.09
C SER A 133 -0.28 -4.30 -3.60
N PHE A 134 -0.45 -3.06 -3.15
CA PHE A 134 -0.25 -2.64 -1.78
C PHE A 134 -1.45 -1.82 -1.29
N ALA A 135 -1.89 -2.05 -0.05
CA ALA A 135 -2.89 -1.22 0.61
C ALA A 135 -2.52 -0.97 2.07
N ASN A 136 -2.44 0.30 2.46
CA ASN A 136 -2.24 0.70 3.84
C ASN A 136 -3.55 1.27 4.41
N PHE A 137 -4.11 0.57 5.39
CA PHE A 137 -5.33 0.99 6.09
C PHE A 137 -5.07 1.99 7.21
N GLY A 138 -3.81 2.38 7.44
CA GLY A 138 -3.43 3.42 8.38
C GLY A 138 -3.57 3.01 9.83
N HIS A 139 -3.65 4.03 10.70
CA HIS A 139 -3.81 3.87 12.14
C HIS A 139 -5.28 3.75 12.52
N ILE A 140 -5.60 2.66 13.21
CA ILE A 140 -6.92 2.41 13.76
C ILE A 140 -6.94 3.04 15.15
N ASP A 141 -7.80 4.04 15.31
CA ASP A 141 -7.98 4.73 16.58
C ASP A 141 -8.61 3.80 17.62
N HIS A 142 -7.77 3.25 18.47
CA HIS A 142 -8.17 2.36 19.56
C HIS A 142 -9.13 3.01 20.56
N THR A 143 -9.14 4.35 20.69
CA THR A 143 -10.03 5.06 21.63
C THR A 143 -11.48 5.05 21.18
N ARG A 144 -11.73 4.76 19.89
CA ARG A 144 -13.06 4.74 19.29
C ARG A 144 -13.69 3.36 19.22
N LEU A 145 -12.97 2.33 19.67
CA LEU A 145 -13.42 0.95 19.67
C LEU A 145 -13.75 0.51 21.10
N ASN A 146 -15.03 0.41 21.42
CA ASN A 146 -15.51 0.00 22.73
C ASN A 146 -16.41 -1.23 22.61
N PHE A 147 -15.94 -2.35 23.15
CA PHE A 147 -16.67 -3.62 23.23
C PHE A 147 -17.06 -3.96 24.68
N GLY A 148 -17.33 -2.93 25.49
CA GLY A 148 -17.62 -3.07 26.91
C GLY A 148 -16.37 -3.45 27.70
N SER A 149 -16.43 -4.56 28.44
CA SER A 149 -15.31 -5.08 29.24
C SER A 149 -14.27 -5.86 28.43
N LEU A 150 -14.49 -6.04 27.13
CA LEU A 150 -13.61 -6.82 26.27
C LEU A 150 -12.50 -5.94 25.69
N ALA A 151 -11.24 -6.31 26.00
CA ALA A 151 -10.08 -5.67 25.39
C ALA A 151 -9.84 -6.22 23.98
N VAL A 152 -9.77 -5.32 22.99
CA VAL A 152 -9.36 -5.68 21.63
C VAL A 152 -7.85 -5.90 21.61
N THR A 153 -7.43 -7.15 21.40
CA THR A 153 -6.01 -7.54 21.40
C THR A 153 -5.34 -7.41 20.03
N GLN A 154 -6.14 -7.44 18.96
CA GLN A 154 -5.64 -7.27 17.61
C GLN A 154 -6.72 -6.78 16.65
N ILE A 155 -6.29 -6.01 15.67
CA ILE A 155 -7.09 -5.66 14.50
C ILE A 155 -6.19 -5.78 13.28
N TYR A 156 -6.72 -6.39 12.23
CA TYR A 156 -6.05 -6.43 10.94
C TYR A 156 -7.05 -6.45 9.80
N PHE A 157 -6.64 -5.87 8.68
CA PHE A 157 -7.37 -5.93 7.42
C PHE A 157 -6.53 -6.73 6.44
N ALA A 158 -7.15 -7.68 5.74
CA ALA A 158 -6.45 -8.60 4.84
C ALA A 158 -6.85 -8.44 3.36
N GLY A 159 -7.62 -7.42 3.03
CA GLY A 159 -8.06 -7.12 1.66
C GLY A 159 -8.96 -8.20 1.04
N ALA A 160 -9.03 -8.18 -0.29
CA ALA A 160 -9.79 -9.16 -1.08
C ALA A 160 -8.92 -10.37 -1.44
N TYR A 161 -9.56 -11.52 -1.69
CA TYR A 161 -8.87 -12.71 -2.20
C TYR A 161 -8.25 -12.45 -3.57
N ARG A 162 -6.97 -12.79 -3.72
CA ARG A 162 -6.24 -12.75 -4.99
C ARG A 162 -5.83 -14.16 -5.42
N THR A 163 -6.14 -14.55 -6.65
CA THR A 163 -5.69 -15.84 -7.19
C THR A 163 -4.23 -15.73 -7.61
N MET A 164 -3.38 -16.63 -7.13
CA MET A 164 -1.98 -16.74 -7.56
C MET A 164 -1.89 -16.76 -9.10
N PRO A 165 -0.97 -16.01 -9.75
CA PRO A 165 0.16 -15.27 -9.19
C PRO A 165 -0.16 -13.87 -8.64
N HIS A 166 -1.43 -13.46 -8.62
CA HIS A 166 -1.77 -12.13 -8.11
C HIS A 166 -1.67 -12.08 -6.58
N PHE A 167 -1.00 -11.06 -6.06
CA PHE A 167 -0.75 -10.91 -4.63
C PHE A 167 -1.01 -9.47 -4.17
N GLN A 168 -1.55 -9.32 -2.96
CA GLN A 168 -1.73 -8.02 -2.33
C GLN A 168 -1.23 -8.07 -0.90
N MET A 169 -0.25 -7.21 -0.60
CA MET A 169 0.13 -6.95 0.78
C MET A 169 -0.77 -5.84 1.35
N THR A 170 -1.29 -6.09 2.55
CA THR A 170 -2.08 -5.12 3.30
C THR A 170 -1.40 -4.81 4.62
N VAL A 171 -1.49 -3.55 5.06
CA VAL A 171 -0.91 -3.08 6.31
C VAL A 171 -1.98 -2.38 7.13
N SER A 172 -1.98 -2.65 8.42
CA SER A 172 -2.85 -1.97 9.39
C SER A 172 -2.07 -1.73 10.68
N VAL A 173 -2.35 -0.61 11.33
CA VAL A 173 -1.69 -0.22 12.59
C VAL A 173 -2.73 -0.16 13.68
N TYR A 174 -2.50 -0.90 14.76
CA TYR A 174 -3.34 -0.87 15.95
C TYR A 174 -2.43 -0.72 17.18
N HIS A 175 -2.71 0.30 18.00
CA HIS A 175 -1.74 0.85 18.96
C HIS A 175 -0.39 1.10 18.27
N ASP A 176 0.68 0.48 18.78
CA ASP A 176 2.04 0.63 18.27
C ASP A 176 2.49 -0.57 17.43
N ALA A 177 1.58 -1.45 17.02
CA ALA A 177 1.91 -2.66 16.28
C ALA A 177 1.43 -2.60 14.83
N TRP A 178 2.35 -2.88 13.92
CA TRP A 178 2.03 -3.13 12.52
C TRP A 178 1.65 -4.59 12.28
N THR A 179 0.51 -4.79 11.64
CA THR A 179 0.09 -6.09 11.12
C THR A 179 0.10 -6.06 9.60
N LEU A 180 0.95 -6.92 9.02
CA LEU A 180 1.00 -7.21 7.60
C LEU A 180 0.15 -8.45 7.34
N ALA A 181 -0.69 -8.40 6.32
CA ALA A 181 -1.57 -9.50 5.96
C ALA A 181 -1.69 -9.63 4.43
N PHE A 182 -2.10 -10.82 3.99
CA PHE A 182 -2.54 -11.09 2.62
C PHE A 182 -3.73 -12.04 2.65
N ARG A 183 -4.51 -12.07 1.57
CA ARG A 183 -5.50 -13.12 1.29
C ARG A 183 -5.28 -13.62 -0.12
N MET A 184 -5.16 -14.94 -0.26
CA MET A 184 -4.96 -15.56 -1.56
C MET A 184 -5.78 -16.82 -1.77
N LEU A 185 -6.02 -17.12 -3.04
CA LEU A 185 -6.50 -18.41 -3.51
C LEU A 185 -5.31 -19.08 -4.21
N GLY A 186 -4.87 -20.21 -3.66
CA GLY A 186 -3.69 -20.94 -4.11
C GLY A 186 -3.52 -22.23 -3.33
N SER A 187 -2.49 -22.97 -3.69
CA SER A 187 -2.05 -24.18 -2.98
C SER A 187 -1.35 -23.84 -1.66
N GLU A 188 -1.11 -24.84 -0.81
CA GLU A 188 -0.33 -24.66 0.41
C GLU A 188 1.09 -24.11 0.13
N PRO A 189 1.84 -24.58 -0.90
CA PRO A 189 3.07 -23.93 -1.33
C PRO A 189 2.93 -22.43 -1.64
N ASP A 190 1.84 -22.03 -2.30
CA ASP A 190 1.59 -20.62 -2.62
C ASP A 190 1.35 -19.79 -1.33
N TYR A 191 0.63 -20.36 -0.36
CA TYR A 191 0.44 -19.75 0.95
C TYR A 191 1.78 -19.57 1.69
N GLN A 192 2.63 -20.60 1.68
CA GLN A 192 3.96 -20.52 2.29
C GLN A 192 4.85 -19.47 1.61
N LEU A 193 4.75 -19.32 0.28
CA LEU A 193 5.40 -18.23 -0.44
C LEU A 193 4.89 -16.86 0.04
N GLY A 194 3.58 -16.68 0.18
CA GLY A 194 2.99 -15.46 0.73
C GLY A 194 3.49 -15.13 2.15
N ILE A 195 3.58 -16.15 3.01
CA ILE A 195 4.16 -16.01 4.36
C ILE A 195 5.65 -15.63 4.29
N LYS A 196 6.41 -16.23 3.37
CA LYS A 196 7.82 -15.92 3.17
C LYS A 196 8.03 -14.47 2.73
N ILE A 197 7.19 -13.97 1.81
CA ILE A 197 7.17 -12.56 1.41
C ILE A 197 6.98 -11.66 2.65
N LEU A 198 5.92 -11.88 3.43
CA LEU A 198 5.66 -11.04 4.61
C LEU A 198 6.77 -11.12 5.67
N LYS A 199 7.34 -12.31 5.90
CA LYS A 199 8.47 -12.49 6.83
C LYS A 199 9.70 -11.72 6.38
N ASN A 200 10.01 -11.73 5.08
CA ASN A 200 11.11 -10.95 4.52
C ASN A 200 10.88 -9.45 4.69
N VAL A 201 9.67 -8.95 4.44
CA VAL A 201 9.33 -7.54 4.71
C VAL A 201 9.52 -7.20 6.18
N VAL A 202 9.02 -8.03 7.10
CA VAL A 202 9.20 -7.85 8.55
C VAL A 202 10.68 -7.84 8.95
N ALA A 203 11.50 -8.71 8.36
CA ALA A 203 12.93 -8.77 8.63
C ALA A 203 13.63 -7.47 8.20
N GLN A 204 13.36 -6.99 6.97
CA GLN A 204 13.88 -5.72 6.44
C GLN A 204 13.51 -4.53 7.35
N LEU A 205 12.25 -4.42 7.74
CA LEU A 205 11.77 -3.35 8.63
C LEU A 205 12.43 -3.43 10.01
N THR A 206 12.54 -4.64 10.56
CA THR A 206 13.12 -4.85 11.90
C THR A 206 14.60 -4.50 11.90
N GLN A 207 15.35 -4.93 10.88
CA GLN A 207 16.75 -4.59 10.71
C GLN A 207 16.95 -3.08 10.58
N TRP A 208 16.23 -2.45 9.66
CA TRP A 208 16.33 -1.00 9.45
C TRP A 208 15.96 -0.20 10.69
N SER A 209 15.02 -0.65 11.52
CA SER A 209 14.67 0.01 12.79
C SER A 209 15.79 -0.03 13.85
N ARG A 210 16.79 -0.91 13.69
CA ARG A 210 17.90 -1.12 14.63
C ARG A 210 19.19 -0.43 14.19
N GLU A 211 19.36 -0.25 12.89
CA GLU A 211 20.49 0.50 12.33
C GLU A 211 20.43 1.96 12.84
N ALA A 212 21.57 2.47 13.31
CA ALA A 212 21.70 3.82 13.87
C ALA A 212 21.44 4.90 12.82
#